data_AF-A0A7K3LBD0-F1
#
_entry.id   AF-A0A7K3LBD0-F1
#
_cell.length_a   1.000
_cell.length_b   1.000
_cell.length_c   1.000
_cell.angle_alpha   90.00
_cell.angle_beta   90.00
_cell.angle_gamma   90.00
#
_symmetry.space_group_name_H-M   'P 1'
#
loop_
_entity.id
_entity.type
_entity.pdbx_description
1 polymer ?
#
loop_
_entity_poly.entity_id
_entity_poly.type
_entity_poly.pdbx_seq_one_letter_code
_entity_poly.pdbx_strand_id
1 'polypeptide(L)'
;MRQTLRRFVAQSRQQAIEAVERARRRGDILQSTDAETLVDMLAGALVYRRLLLGEATDAAAVRVLVRQAVQSCSAHAAIEEDL
;
A
#
# COMPACT_ATOMS: atom_id res chain seq x y z
N MET A 1 -27.40 -3.94 2.14
CA MET A 1 -26.04 -4.50 2.03
C MET A 1 -25.06 -3.63 1.24
N ARG A 2 -25.35 -3.22 0.00
CA ARG A 2 -24.39 -2.43 -0.83
C ARG A 2 -23.88 -1.15 -0.18
N GLN A 3 -24.73 -0.42 0.55
CA GLN A 3 -24.34 0.83 1.24
C GLN A 3 -23.41 0.59 2.44
N THR A 4 -23.64 -0.47 3.21
CA THR A 4 -22.78 -0.89 4.32
C THR A 4 -21.39 -1.29 3.81
N LEU A 5 -21.34 -2.07 2.73
CA LEU A 5 -20.07 -2.46 2.11
C LEU A 5 -19.29 -1.25 1.60
N ARG A 6 -19.94 -0.29 0.94
CA ARG A 6 -19.30 0.95 0.49
C ARG A 6 -18.71 1.76 1.64
N ARG A 7 -19.45 1.90 2.76
CA ARG A 7 -18.95 2.58 3.96
C ARG A 7 -17.74 1.86 4.56
N PHE A 8 -17.80 0.53 4.65
CA PHE A 8 -16.69 -0.28 5.16
C PHE A 8 -15.44 -0.13 4.28
N VAL A 9 -15.58 -0.20 2.96
CA VAL A 9 -14.47 -0.01 2.01
C VAL A 9 -13.87 1.39 2.14
N ALA A 10 -14.71 2.43 2.21
CA ALA A 10 -14.25 3.81 2.37
C ALA A 10 -13.48 4.01 3.69
N GLN A 11 -14.01 3.47 4.79
CA GLN A 11 -13.33 3.53 6.09
C GLN A 11 -12.01 2.77 6.10
N SER A 12 -11.96 1.60 5.46
CA SER A 12 -10.75 0.78 5.37
C SER A 12 -9.67 1.47 4.54
N ARG A 13 -10.05 2.10 3.41
CA ARG A 13 -9.13 2.92 2.61
C ARG A 13 -8.57 4.08 3.42
N GLN A 14 -9.43 4.80 4.15
CA GLN A 14 -9.01 5.92 4.99
C GLN A 14 -7.99 5.50 6.05
N GLN A 15 -8.22 4.37 6.74
CA GLN A 15 -7.30 3.84 7.74
C GLN A 15 -5.92 3.47 7.13
N ALA A 16 -5.90 2.94 5.91
CA ALA A 16 -4.66 2.63 5.20
C ALA A 16 -3.88 3.90 4.85
N ILE A 17 -4.56 4.93 4.32
CA ILE A 17 -3.95 6.23 4.01
C ILE A 17 -3.33 6.85 5.26
N GLU A 18 -4.08 6.87 6.37
CA GLU A 18 -3.57 7.41 7.64
C GLU A 18 -2.35 6.65 8.15
N ALA A 19 -2.24 5.34 7.89
CA ALA A 19 -1.07 4.56 8.25
C ALA A 19 0.17 4.99 7.44
N VAL A 20 0.01 5.20 6.13
CA VAL A 20 1.08 5.72 5.27
C VAL A 20 1.51 7.12 5.71
N GLU A 21 0.55 8.00 5.99
CA GLU A 21 0.82 9.35 6.51
C GLU A 21 1.58 9.34 7.84
N ARG A 22 1.23 8.42 8.76
CA ARG A 22 2.01 8.23 9.99
C ARG A 22 3.43 7.77 9.71
N ALA A 23 3.64 6.85 8.76
CA ALA A 23 4.98 6.41 8.37
C ALA A 23 5.80 7.55 7.75
N ARG A 24 5.19 8.35 6.88
CA ARG A 24 5.80 9.54 6.29
C ARG A 24 6.23 10.54 7.36
N ARG A 25 5.34 10.88 8.30
CA ARG A 25 5.67 11.80 9.41
C ARG A 25 6.79 11.29 10.33
N ARG A 26 6.97 9.97 10.46
CA ARG A 26 8.09 9.39 11.21
C ARG A 26 9.41 9.41 10.43
N GLY A 27 9.37 9.63 9.12
CA GLY A 27 10.53 9.50 8.24
C GLY A 27 10.82 8.06 7.81
N ASP A 28 9.90 7.12 8.03
CA ASP A 28 10.08 5.71 7.64
C ASP A 28 10.05 5.54 6.10
N ILE A 29 9.40 6.46 5.40
CA ILE A 29 9.25 6.52 3.94
C ILE A 29 9.55 7.93 3.42
N LEU A 30 9.82 8.05 2.12
CA LEU A 30 10.11 9.33 1.45
C LEU A 30 8.99 10.35 1.66
N GLN A 31 9.36 11.62 1.90
CA GLN A 31 8.40 12.72 2.06
C GLN A 31 7.61 13.00 0.79
N SER A 32 8.15 12.64 -0.38
CA SER A 32 7.49 12.75 -1.68
C SER A 32 6.47 11.65 -1.95
N THR A 33 6.35 10.63 -1.08
CA THR A 33 5.37 9.56 -1.27
C THR A 33 3.95 10.09 -1.11
N ASP A 34 3.14 9.90 -2.15
CA ASP A 34 1.70 10.15 -2.15
C ASP A 34 0.95 8.94 -1.54
N ALA A 35 0.25 9.19 -0.43
CA ALA A 35 -0.38 8.12 0.34
C ALA A 35 -1.57 7.48 -0.39
N GLU A 36 -2.32 8.26 -1.16
CA GLU A 36 -3.46 7.76 -1.93
C GLU A 36 -3.01 6.83 -3.04
N THR A 37 -2.03 7.28 -3.84
CA THR A 37 -1.44 6.51 -4.94
C THR A 37 -0.86 5.20 -4.42
N LEU A 38 -0.13 5.21 -3.30
CA LEU A 38 0.43 3.99 -2.73
C LEU A 38 -0.67 2.97 -2.33
N VAL A 39 -1.73 3.43 -1.68
CA VAL A 39 -2.85 2.56 -1.28
C VAL A 39 -3.59 2.02 -2.50
N ASP A 40 -3.80 2.84 -3.53
CA ASP A 40 -4.48 2.43 -4.76
C ASP A 40 -3.63 1.44 -5.56
N MET A 41 -2.30 1.59 -5.59
CA MET A 41 -1.39 0.61 -6.20
C MET A 41 -1.45 -0.75 -5.49
N LEU A 42 -1.44 -0.75 -4.15
CA LEU A 42 -1.56 -1.98 -3.36
C LEU A 42 -2.91 -2.68 -3.61
N ALA A 43 -4.01 -1.92 -3.58
CA ALA A 43 -5.34 -2.45 -3.86
C ALA A 43 -5.43 -2.97 -5.30
N GLY A 44 -4.90 -2.23 -6.27
CA GLY A 44 -4.85 -2.59 -7.68
C GLY A 44 -4.08 -3.89 -7.93
N ALA A 45 -2.92 -4.08 -7.30
CA ALA A 45 -2.13 -5.30 -7.41
C ALA A 45 -2.88 -6.53 -6.86
N LEU A 46 -3.57 -6.38 -5.73
CA LEU A 46 -4.39 -7.47 -5.16
C LEU A 46 -5.60 -7.81 -6.03
N VAL A 47 -6.25 -6.80 -6.60
CA VAL A 47 -7.38 -6.98 -7.53
C VAL A 47 -6.90 -7.62 -8.84
N TYR A 48 -5.76 -7.19 -9.38
CA TYR A 48 -5.14 -7.76 -10.57
C TYR A 48 -4.83 -9.25 -10.37
N ARG A 49 -4.15 -9.59 -9.27
CA ARG A 49 -3.82 -10.97 -8.90
C ARG A 49 -5.08 -11.86 -8.84
N ARG A 50 -6.16 -11.36 -8.24
CA ARG A 50 -7.38 -12.15 -8.07
C ARG A 50 -8.21 -12.27 -9.33
N LEU A 51 -8.43 -11.15 -10.05
CA LEU A 51 -9.39 -11.10 -11.16
C LEU A 51 -8.77 -11.46 -12.50
N LEU A 52 -7.51 -11.08 -12.74
CA LEU A 52 -6.85 -11.28 -14.04
C LEU A 52 -6.00 -12.56 -14.04
N LEU A 53 -5.32 -12.86 -12.94
CA LEU A 53 -4.50 -14.08 -12.84
C LEU A 53 -5.23 -15.28 -12.22
N GLY A 54 -6.40 -15.06 -11.60
CA GLY A 54 -7.14 -16.11 -10.91
C GLY A 54 -6.45 -16.66 -9.66
N GLU A 55 -5.35 -16.03 -9.23
CA GLU A 55 -4.52 -16.49 -8.12
C GLU A 55 -5.19 -16.19 -6.78
N ALA A 56 -4.91 -17.02 -5.78
CA ALA A 56 -5.33 -16.76 -4.41
C ALA A 56 -4.53 -15.58 -3.84
N THR A 57 -5.23 -14.74 -3.09
CA THR A 57 -4.64 -13.71 -2.25
C THR A 57 -4.55 -14.24 -0.83
N ASP A 58 -3.48 -14.97 -0.53
CA ASP A 58 -3.19 -15.43 0.82
C ASP A 58 -2.34 -14.42 1.61
N ALA A 59 -2.17 -14.68 2.91
CA ALA A 59 -1.41 -13.81 3.79
C ALA A 59 0.08 -13.72 3.39
N ALA A 60 0.64 -14.73 2.73
CA ALA A 60 2.03 -14.70 2.28
C ALA A 60 2.19 -13.72 1.10
N ALA A 61 1.30 -13.80 0.11
CA ALA A 61 1.26 -12.89 -1.03
C ALA A 61 1.08 -11.42 -0.58
N VAL A 62 0.17 -11.17 0.37
CA VAL A 62 -0.03 -9.83 0.94
C VAL A 62 1.25 -9.33 1.63
N ARG A 63 1.91 -10.16 2.43
CA ARG A 63 3.16 -9.79 3.11
C ARG A 63 4.28 -9.44 2.13
N VAL A 64 4.43 -10.21 1.05
CA VAL A 64 5.43 -9.93 -0.01
C VAL A 64 5.13 -8.60 -0.67
N LEU A 65 3.89 -8.38 -1.09
CA LEU A 65 3.48 -7.14 -1.76
C LEU A 65 3.71 -5.91 -0.87
N VAL A 66 3.28 -5.97 0.39
CA VAL A 66 3.47 -4.88 1.34
C VAL A 66 4.96 -4.61 1.57
N ARG A 67 5.77 -5.65 1.74
CA ARG A 67 7.22 -5.50 1.91
C ARG A 67 7.87 -4.82 0.71
N GLN A 68 7.53 -5.25 -0.51
CA GLN A 68 8.07 -4.66 -1.74
C GLN A 68 7.69 -3.18 -1.85
N ALA A 69 6.42 -2.85 -1.62
CA ALA A 69 5.96 -1.47 -1.68
C ALA A 69 6.66 -0.57 -0.64
N VAL A 70 6.85 -1.06 0.60
CA VAL A 70 7.59 -0.31 1.63
C VAL A 70 9.06 -0.15 1.27
N GLN A 71 9.71 -1.17 0.73
CA GLN A 71 11.11 -1.10 0.29
C GLN A 71 11.28 -0.04 -0.81
N SER A 72 10.38 -0.02 -1.81
CA SER A 72 10.40 0.96 -2.89
C SER A 72 10.20 2.41 -2.43
N CYS A 73 9.50 2.63 -1.32
CA CYS A 73 9.27 3.96 -0.76
C CYS A 73 10.20 4.31 0.41
N SER A 74 11.11 3.41 0.78
CA SER A 74 11.97 3.60 1.95
C SER A 74 13.00 4.70 1.70
N ALA A 75 13.14 5.60 2.66
CA ALA A 75 14.10 6.71 2.57
C ALA A 75 15.57 6.25 2.60
N HIS A 76 15.82 5.02 3.07
CA HIS A 76 17.18 4.48 3.22
C HIS A 76 17.81 4.08 1.87
N ALA A 77 17.01 3.64 0.89
CA ALA A 77 17.52 3.26 -0.44
C ALA A 77 18.03 4.46 -1.26
N ALA A 78 17.50 5.66 -1.02
CA ALA A 78 17.90 6.86 -1.75
C ALA A 78 19.28 7.42 -1.32
N ILE A 79 19.84 6.95 -0.20
CA ILE A 79 21.14 7.42 0.29
C ILE A 79 22.30 6.62 -0.33
N GLU A 80 22.05 5.39 -0.79
CA GLU A 80 23.08 4.53 -1.40
C GLU A 80 23.24 4.74 -2.92
N GLU A 81 22.27 5.34 -3.62
CA GLU A 81 22.37 5.63 -5.07
C GLU A 81 23.08 6.96 -5.40
N ASP A 82 23.37 7.81 -4.40
CA ASP A 82 24.00 9.13 -4.56
C ASP A 82 25.46 9.20 -4.04
N LEU A 83 26.12 8.06 -3.76
CA LEU A 83 27.52 7.99 -3.31
C LEU A 83 28.46 7.30 -4.32
#